data_AF-A0A6B2SQX3-F1
#
_entry.id   AF-A0A6B2SQX3-F1
#
_cell.length_a   1.000
_cell.length_b   1.000
_cell.length_c   1.000
_cell.angle_alpha   90.00
_cell.angle_beta   90.00
_cell.angle_gamma   90.00
#
_symmetry.space_group_name_H-M   'P 1'
#
loop_
_entity.id
_entity.type
_entity.pdbx_description
1 polymer ?
#
loop_
_entity_poly.entity_id
_entity_poly.type
_entity_poly.pdbx_seq_one_letter_code
_entity_poly.pdbx_strand_id
1 'polypeptide(L)'
;EEHLDADAVIVAVPAAQAGPLLAGVPGTGQATAALAEIPHAGSVIVTLAFPRTALDALRPLGHSGYRVPAVDGRAMKVVTFSTMKWPHLAGEVDIVRCQGGGSGAEDLLGRDDADLVALAAA
;
A
#
# COMPACT_ATOMS: atom_id res chain seq x y z
N GLU A 1 1.58 -32.95 -9.64
CA GLU A 1 0.57 -32.19 -8.89
C GLU A 1 0.36 -32.84 -7.55
N GLU A 2 0.22 -32.03 -6.50
CA GLU A 2 -0.14 -32.46 -5.16
C GLU A 2 -1.64 -32.17 -4.97
N HIS A 3 -2.38 -33.15 -4.45
CA HIS A 3 -3.81 -33.02 -4.15
C HIS A 3 -4.01 -33.09 -2.64
N LEU A 4 -4.86 -32.23 -2.10
CA LEU A 4 -5.16 -32.14 -0.67
C LEU A 4 -6.66 -32.35 -0.46
N ASP A 5 -7.01 -33.32 0.38
CA ASP A 5 -8.38 -33.55 0.82
C ASP A 5 -8.67 -32.75 2.10
N ALA A 6 -9.85 -32.12 2.16
CA ALA A 6 -10.31 -31.35 3.31
C ALA A 6 -11.83 -31.43 3.46
N ASP A 7 -12.32 -31.43 4.70
CA ASP A 7 -13.77 -31.39 4.98
C ASP A 7 -14.40 -30.04 4.59
N ALA A 8 -13.61 -28.96 4.61
CA ALA A 8 -14.02 -27.62 4.21
C ALA A 8 -12.80 -26.77 3.77
N VAL A 9 -13.06 -25.73 2.96
CA VAL A 9 -12.03 -24.79 2.46
C VAL A 9 -12.46 -23.35 2.71
N ILE A 10 -11.54 -22.54 3.26
CA ILE A 10 -11.70 -21.08 3.38
C ILE A 10 -10.79 -20.40 2.37
N VAL A 11 -11.38 -19.70 1.40
CA VAL A 11 -10.64 -18.94 0.39
C VAL A 11 -10.39 -17.52 0.89
N ALA A 12 -9.21 -17.28 1.45
CA ALA A 12 -8.81 -15.99 2.06
C ALA A 12 -7.93 -15.12 1.15
N VAL A 13 -8.00 -15.31 -0.18
CA VAL A 13 -7.28 -14.49 -1.17
C VAL A 13 -8.11 -13.25 -1.55
N PRO A 14 -7.51 -12.22 -2.19
CA PRO A 14 -8.27 -11.05 -2.62
C PRO A 14 -9.33 -11.40 -3.68
N ALA A 15 -10.34 -10.55 -3.83
CA ALA A 15 -11.53 -10.85 -4.63
C ALA A 15 -11.24 -11.23 -6.09
N ALA A 16 -10.28 -10.54 -6.72
CA ALA A 16 -9.86 -10.80 -8.10
C ALA A 16 -9.28 -12.22 -8.28
N GLN A 17 -8.66 -12.78 -7.25
CA GLN A 17 -8.11 -14.14 -7.26
C GLN A 17 -9.15 -15.18 -6.78
N ALA A 18 -10.04 -14.80 -5.87
CA ALA A 18 -11.06 -15.69 -5.32
C ALA A 18 -12.08 -16.13 -6.38
N GLY A 19 -12.48 -15.22 -7.28
CA GLY A 19 -13.44 -15.53 -8.35
C GLY A 19 -13.01 -16.72 -9.23
N PRO A 20 -11.81 -16.68 -9.85
CA PRO A 20 -11.28 -17.81 -10.63
C PRO A 20 -11.14 -19.12 -9.84
N LEU A 21 -10.79 -19.07 -8.55
CA LEU A 21 -10.66 -20.26 -7.71
C LEU A 21 -12.01 -20.92 -7.41
N LEU A 22 -13.08 -20.12 -7.31
CA LEU A 22 -14.44 -20.60 -7.06
C LEU A 22 -15.19 -20.93 -8.35
N ALA A 23 -14.64 -20.57 -9.52
CA ALA A 23 -15.25 -20.81 -10.80
C ALA A 23 -15.45 -22.32 -11.03
N GLY A 24 -16.68 -22.71 -11.39
CA GLY A 24 -17.03 -24.11 -11.64
C GLY A 24 -17.39 -24.91 -10.38
N VAL A 25 -17.25 -24.35 -9.18
CA VAL A 25 -17.76 -24.98 -7.96
C VAL A 25 -19.29 -24.82 -7.89
N PRO A 26 -20.07 -25.89 -7.70
CA PRO A 26 -21.53 -25.78 -7.63
C PRO A 26 -21.99 -24.82 -6.52
N GLY A 27 -22.89 -23.90 -6.86
CA GLY A 27 -23.47 -22.94 -5.92
C GLY A 27 -22.68 -21.64 -5.71
N THR A 28 -21.49 -21.47 -6.30
CA THR A 28 -20.65 -20.28 -6.10
C THR A 28 -20.86 -19.17 -7.14
N GLY A 29 -21.78 -19.33 -8.09
CA GLY A 29 -21.96 -18.41 -9.22
C GLY A 29 -22.26 -16.97 -8.79
N GLN A 30 -23.18 -16.78 -7.86
CA GLN A 30 -23.52 -15.45 -7.33
C GLN A 30 -22.35 -14.80 -6.57
N ALA A 31 -21.60 -15.60 -5.81
CA ALA A 31 -20.41 -15.11 -5.10
C ALA A 31 -19.32 -14.68 -6.09
N THR A 32 -19.09 -15.48 -7.14
CA THR A 32 -18.10 -15.17 -8.20
C THR A 32 -18.46 -13.87 -8.93
N ALA A 33 -19.74 -13.66 -9.25
CA ALA A 33 -20.22 -12.41 -9.85
C ALA A 33 -20.00 -11.21 -8.93
N ALA A 34 -20.37 -11.33 -7.65
CA ALA A 34 -20.18 -10.25 -6.67
C ALA A 34 -18.69 -9.93 -6.43
N LEU A 35 -17.82 -10.92 -6.41
CA LEU A 35 -16.37 -10.72 -6.27
C LEU A 35 -15.77 -9.95 -7.45
N ALA A 36 -16.27 -10.18 -8.67
CA ALA A 36 -15.81 -9.50 -9.88
C ALA A 36 -16.17 -8.00 -9.91
N GLU A 37 -17.19 -7.60 -9.15
CA GLU A 37 -17.61 -6.20 -9.04
C GLU A 37 -16.76 -5.38 -8.05
N ILE A 38 -15.91 -6.02 -7.25
CA ILE A 38 -15.12 -5.33 -6.22
C ILE A 38 -13.93 -4.61 -6.90
N PRO A 39 -13.93 -3.26 -6.93
CA PRO A 39 -12.84 -2.52 -7.56
C PRO A 39 -11.56 -2.65 -6.74
N HIS A 40 -10.43 -2.80 -7.43
CA HIS A 40 -9.12 -2.78 -6.79
C HIS A 40 -8.40 -1.47 -7.11
N ALA A 41 -7.97 -0.78 -6.06
CA ALA A 41 -7.19 0.44 -6.17
C ALA A 41 -5.77 0.14 -5.68
N GLY A 42 -4.83 0.01 -6.62
CA GLY A 42 -3.43 -0.22 -6.28
C GLY A 42 -2.79 1.02 -5.64
N SER A 43 -1.75 0.80 -4.85
CA SER A 43 -0.99 1.88 -4.22
C SER A 43 0.51 1.60 -4.32
N VAL A 44 1.30 2.66 -4.32
CA VAL A 44 2.77 2.58 -4.25
C VAL A 44 3.23 3.06 -2.89
N ILE A 45 4.30 2.47 -2.37
CA ILE A 45 4.97 2.94 -1.16
C ILE A 45 6.45 3.10 -1.46
N VAL A 46 6.94 4.32 -1.39
CA VAL A 46 8.35 4.67 -1.50
C VAL A 46 8.94 4.82 -0.11
N THR A 47 10.02 4.10 0.18
CA THR A 47 10.73 4.20 1.45
C THR A 47 12.02 4.97 1.24
N LEU A 48 12.15 6.11 1.92
CA LEU A 48 13.30 7.00 1.83
C LEU A 48 14.08 6.95 3.14
N ALA A 49 15.41 6.89 3.01
CA ALA A 49 16.34 6.98 4.12
C ALA A 49 17.02 8.35 4.09
N PHE A 50 16.85 9.12 5.16
CA PHE A 50 17.47 10.42 5.34
C PHE A 50 18.53 10.38 6.43
N PRO A 51 19.52 11.29 6.42
CA PRO A 51 20.42 11.47 7.55
C PRO A 51 19.65 11.65 8.86
N ARG A 52 20.22 11.20 9.97
CA ARG A 52 19.55 11.20 11.29
C ARG A 52 19.09 12.57 11.78
N THR A 53 19.66 13.63 11.23
CA THR A 53 19.34 15.01 11.55
C THR A 53 18.13 15.56 10.78
N ALA A 54 17.63 14.84 9.78
CA ALA A 54 16.59 15.34 8.88
C ALA A 54 15.24 15.61 9.56
N LEU A 55 14.93 14.90 10.65
CA LEU A 55 13.67 15.05 11.37
C LEU A 55 13.83 15.74 12.74
N ASP A 56 14.99 16.32 13.06
CA ASP A 56 15.25 16.88 14.38
C ASP A 56 14.31 18.04 14.76
N ALA A 57 13.92 18.87 13.79
CA ALA A 57 12.94 19.94 14.02
C ALA A 57 11.53 19.41 14.30
N LEU A 58 11.18 18.23 13.76
CA LEU A 58 9.86 17.62 13.90
C LEU A 58 9.75 16.68 15.10
N ARG A 59 10.89 16.14 15.57
CA ARG A 59 10.95 15.16 16.65
C ARG A 59 10.31 15.64 17.96
N PRO A 60 10.51 16.89 18.43
CA PRO A 60 9.86 17.40 19.63
C PRO A 60 8.34 17.52 19.50
N LEU A 61 7.81 17.62 18.29
CA LEU A 61 6.37 17.71 18.02
C LEU A 61 5.66 16.36 18.17
N GLY A 62 6.41 15.25 18.18
CA GLY A 62 5.87 13.90 18.34
C GLY A 62 4.95 13.44 17.20
N HIS A 63 5.02 14.10 16.03
CA HIS A 63 4.19 13.73 14.88
C HIS A 63 4.70 12.45 14.23
N SER A 64 3.76 11.61 13.79
CA SER A 64 4.09 10.34 13.14
C SER A 64 4.05 10.41 11.60
N GLY A 65 3.65 11.54 11.05
CA GLY A 65 3.45 11.73 9.63
C GLY A 65 2.40 12.79 9.32
N TYR A 66 2.01 12.87 8.05
CA TYR A 66 0.91 13.73 7.58
C TYR A 66 0.17 13.08 6.42
N ARG A 67 -1.02 13.63 6.12
CA ARG A 67 -1.82 13.28 4.96
C ARG A 67 -2.03 14.52 4.10
N VAL A 68 -2.03 14.33 2.79
CA VAL A 68 -2.25 15.39 1.83
C VAL A 68 -3.69 15.29 1.31
N PRO A 69 -4.50 16.37 1.40
CA PRO A 69 -5.82 16.42 0.78
C PRO A 69 -5.77 16.18 -0.72
N ALA A 70 -6.79 15.50 -1.28
CA ALA A 70 -6.84 15.22 -2.71
C ALA A 70 -6.86 16.49 -3.59
N VAL A 71 -7.42 17.59 -3.07
CA VAL A 71 -7.49 18.89 -3.76
C VAL A 71 -6.13 19.52 -4.03
N ASP A 72 -5.08 19.10 -3.31
CA ASP A 72 -3.72 19.64 -3.48
C ASP A 72 -2.96 18.98 -4.64
N GLY A 73 -3.55 17.98 -5.30
CA GLY A 73 -3.00 17.38 -6.53
C GLY A 73 -1.64 16.69 -6.37
N ARG A 74 -1.24 16.34 -5.14
CA ARG A 74 0.06 15.70 -4.89
C ARG A 74 0.01 14.20 -5.20
N ALA A 75 1.10 13.70 -5.79
CA ALA A 75 1.26 12.27 -6.07
C ALA A 75 1.29 11.42 -4.78
N MET A 76 2.01 11.90 -3.76
CA MET A 76 2.05 11.27 -2.43
C MET A 76 0.93 11.80 -1.55
N LYS A 77 0.09 10.90 -1.05
CA LYS A 77 -1.11 11.20 -0.25
C LYS A 77 -0.87 11.03 1.24
N VAL A 78 0.08 10.20 1.62
CA VAL A 78 0.41 9.92 3.02
C VAL A 78 1.92 9.85 3.18
N VAL A 79 2.44 10.52 4.20
CA VAL A 79 3.85 10.45 4.57
C VAL A 79 3.92 10.02 6.02
N THR A 80 4.69 8.96 6.31
CA THR A 80 4.89 8.43 7.65
C THR A 80 6.35 8.56 8.06
N PHE A 81 6.59 9.20 9.18
CA PHE A 81 7.90 9.29 9.83
C PHE A 81 8.14 8.02 10.66
N SER A 82 8.59 6.96 10.01
CA SER A 82 8.59 5.59 10.57
C SER A 82 9.50 5.48 11.79
N THR A 83 10.69 6.06 11.76
CA THR A 83 11.63 6.07 12.91
C THR A 83 11.16 6.93 14.07
N MET A 84 10.28 7.91 13.85
CA MET A 84 9.64 8.67 14.93
C MET A 84 8.48 7.90 15.54
N LYS A 85 7.63 7.29 14.70
CA LYS A 85 6.49 6.48 15.15
C LYS A 85 6.91 5.20 15.87
N TRP A 86 8.00 4.57 15.39
CA TRP A 86 8.54 3.33 15.92
C TRP A 86 10.04 3.52 16.22
N PRO A 87 10.40 4.05 17.40
CA PRO A 87 11.80 4.33 17.74
C PRO A 87 12.73 3.12 17.69
N HIS A 88 12.21 1.89 17.84
CA HIS A 88 12.99 0.66 17.72
C HIS A 88 13.44 0.36 16.28
N LEU A 89 12.88 1.02 15.27
CA LEU A 89 13.35 0.97 13.88
C LEU A 89 14.47 1.98 13.61
N ALA A 90 14.83 2.82 14.58
CA ALA A 90 15.91 3.78 14.41
C ALA A 90 17.26 3.07 14.32
N GLY A 91 18.00 3.37 13.24
CA GLY A 91 19.40 3.02 13.08
C GLY A 91 20.21 4.29 12.80
N GLU A 92 21.12 4.23 11.83
CA GLU A 92 21.94 5.37 11.42
C GLU A 92 21.17 6.45 10.63
N VAL A 93 19.96 6.13 10.17
CA VAL A 93 19.12 6.98 9.33
C VAL A 93 17.74 7.22 9.94
N ASP A 94 17.06 8.26 9.47
CA ASP A 94 15.61 8.44 9.63
C ASP A 94 14.88 7.83 8.43
N ILE A 95 13.82 7.05 8.70
CA ILE A 95 13.03 6.39 7.65
C ILE A 95 11.72 7.12 7.48
N VAL A 96 11.47 7.56 6.24
CA VAL A 96 10.21 8.18 5.83
C VAL A 96 9.57 7.33 4.75
N ARG A 97 8.28 7.01 4.92
CA ARG A 97 7.51 6.24 3.94
C ARG A 97 6.46 7.13 3.30
N CYS A 98 6.55 7.30 1.99
CA CYS A 98 5.62 8.07 1.19
C CYS A 98 4.71 7.10 0.44
N GLN A 99 3.39 7.27 0.55
CA GLN A 99 2.40 6.43 -0.12
C GLN A 99 1.59 7.26 -1.11
N GLY A 100 1.43 6.74 -2.31
CA GLY A 100 0.64 7.33 -3.39
C GLY A 100 -0.28 6.30 -4.06
N GLY A 101 -1.01 6.74 -5.07
CA GLY A 101 -1.96 5.90 -5.82
C GLY A 101 -3.35 5.87 -5.20
N GLY A 102 -4.05 4.75 -5.35
CA GLY A 102 -5.46 4.61 -5.03
C GLY A 102 -6.37 4.97 -6.20
N SER A 103 -7.68 4.96 -5.95
CA SER A 103 -8.70 5.22 -6.97
C SER A 103 -8.48 6.56 -7.65
N GLY A 104 -8.42 6.56 -8.99
CA GLY A 104 -8.19 7.73 -9.84
C GLY A 104 -6.73 8.19 -9.92
N ALA A 105 -5.78 7.41 -9.40
CA ALA A 105 -4.33 7.68 -9.46
C ALA A 105 -3.54 6.40 -9.81
N GLU A 106 -4.13 5.56 -10.66
CA GLU A 106 -3.58 4.28 -11.10
C GLU A 106 -2.36 4.44 -12.01
N ASP A 107 -2.20 5.60 -12.67
CA ASP A 107 -1.07 5.91 -13.53
C ASP A 107 0.28 5.85 -12.80
N LEU A 108 0.26 6.10 -11.49
CA LEU A 108 1.44 6.04 -10.63
C LEU A 108 2.02 4.61 -10.53
N LEU A 109 1.20 3.56 -10.69
CA LEU A 109 1.65 2.16 -10.63
C LEU A 109 2.51 1.77 -11.85
N GLY A 110 2.40 2.51 -12.95
CA GLY A 110 3.16 2.25 -14.17
C GLY A 110 4.47 3.06 -14.28
N ARG A 111 4.81 3.87 -13.27
CA ARG A 111 6.06 4.64 -13.22
C ARG A 111 7.21 3.74 -12.77
N ASP A 112 8.42 4.08 -13.20
CA ASP A 112 9.62 3.40 -12.70
C ASP A 112 10.02 3.91 -11.31
N ASP A 113 10.92 3.18 -10.64
CA ASP A 113 11.36 3.50 -9.29
C ASP A 113 12.03 4.89 -9.19
N ALA A 114 12.74 5.34 -10.24
CA ALA A 114 13.45 6.62 -10.22
C ALA A 114 12.46 7.79 -10.25
N ASP A 115 11.43 7.69 -11.11
CA ASP A 115 10.32 8.63 -11.17
C ASP A 115 9.55 8.66 -9.84
N LEU A 116 9.28 7.49 -9.25
CA LEU A 116 8.57 7.39 -7.97
C LEU A 116 9.36 8.03 -6.82
N VAL A 117 10.68 7.81 -6.78
CA VAL A 117 11.56 8.44 -5.79
C VAL A 117 11.61 9.95 -5.98
N ALA A 118 11.70 10.44 -7.22
CA ALA A 118 11.68 11.87 -7.52
C ALA A 118 10.36 12.53 -7.07
N LEU A 119 9.23 11.89 -7.33
CA LEU A 119 7.91 12.35 -6.87
C LEU A 119 7.77 12.32 -5.35
N ALA A 120 8.40 11.37 -4.67
CA ALA A 120 8.35 11.25 -3.21
C ALA A 120 9.26 12.25 -2.49
N ALA A 121 10.31 12.73 -3.15
CA ALA A 121 11.27 13.69 -2.61
C ALA A 121 10.96 15.17 -2.93
N ALA A 122 9.96 15.44 -3.78
CA ALA A 122 9.53 16.77 -4.23
C ALA A 122 8.51 17.45 -3.29
#